data_AF-A0A2S4ZZI8-F1
#
_entry.id   AF-A0A2S4ZZI8-F1
#
_cell.length_a   1.000
_cell.length_b   1.000
_cell.length_c   1.000
_cell.angle_alpha   90.00
_cell.angle_beta   90.00
_cell.angle_gamma   90.00
#
_symmetry.space_group_name_H-M   'P 1'
#
loop_
_entity.id
_entity.type
_entity.pdbx_description
1 polymer ?
#
loop_
_entity_poly.entity_id
_entity_poly.type
_entity_poly.pdbx_seq_one_letter_code
_entity_poly.pdbx_strand_id
1 'polypeptide(L)'
;MQVETAESPSDFIKLKDCMTPLALDSVVKSLRIDYFFMPFCYGYIMLVCYAASVKAGLFLRSVFLLLIVFPAAAWIIDVIENIYLEKWITGFPINEKAYEVVHYLILAKFALALTALIISITYLAFNSLSKKKRKVMWQD
;
A
#
# COMPACT_ATOMS: atom_id res chain seq x y z
N MET A 1 27.06 -7.32 -3.56
CA MET A 1 26.20 -7.08 -4.72
C MET A 1 25.28 -5.92 -4.33
N GLN A 2 25.65 -4.70 -4.69
CA GLN A 2 24.81 -3.53 -4.42
C GLN A 2 23.66 -3.59 -5.41
N VAL A 3 22.43 -3.63 -4.91
CA VAL A 3 21.24 -3.50 -5.75
C VAL A 3 21.16 -2.03 -6.12
N GLU A 4 21.73 -1.66 -7.27
CA GLU A 4 21.43 -0.38 -7.91
C GLU A 4 19.93 -0.36 -8.15
N THR A 5 19.24 0.49 -7.40
CA THR A 5 17.84 0.81 -7.65
C THR A 5 17.76 1.38 -9.06
N ALA A 6 16.90 0.83 -9.92
CA ALA A 6 16.70 1.39 -11.25
C ALA A 6 16.09 2.79 -11.10
N GLU A 7 16.94 3.82 -11.22
CA GLU A 7 16.55 5.23 -11.13
C GLU A 7 16.11 5.77 -12.50
N SER A 8 16.42 5.03 -13.58
CA SER A 8 16.09 5.41 -14.94
C SER A 8 15.39 4.29 -15.74
N PRO A 9 14.59 4.63 -16.76
CA PRO A 9 14.05 3.67 -17.72
C PRO A 9 15.11 2.77 -18.35
N SER A 10 16.31 3.31 -18.61
CA SER A 10 17.42 2.54 -19.16
C SER A 10 17.95 1.48 -18.21
N ASP A 11 17.91 1.71 -16.89
CA ASP A 11 18.35 0.72 -15.91
C ASP A 11 17.34 -0.40 -15.77
N PHE A 12 16.04 -0.09 -15.90
CA PHE A 12 15.00 -1.11 -15.96
C PHE A 12 15.15 -2.01 -17.19
N ILE A 13 15.46 -1.44 -18.35
CA ILE A 13 15.71 -2.20 -19.59
C ILE A 13 16.95 -3.08 -19.45
N LYS A 14 18.07 -2.52 -18.96
CA LYS A 14 19.29 -3.31 -18.68
C LYS A 14 19.01 -4.45 -17.71
N LEU A 15 18.27 -4.20 -16.63
CA LEU A 15 17.91 -5.21 -15.64
C LEU A 15 17.11 -6.34 -16.29
N LYS A 16 16.11 -6.00 -17.12
CA LYS A 16 15.30 -6.98 -17.87
C LYS A 16 16.17 -7.81 -18.82
N ASP A 17 17.05 -7.16 -19.58
CA ASP A 17 17.91 -7.83 -20.56
C ASP A 17 18.95 -8.75 -19.90
N CYS A 18 19.32 -8.47 -18.64
CA CYS A 18 20.19 -9.33 -17.83
C CYS A 18 19.47 -10.51 -17.16
N MET A 19 18.13 -10.56 -17.16
CA MET A 19 17.39 -11.66 -16.51
C MET A 19 17.31 -12.91 -17.39
N THR A 20 17.45 -14.08 -16.77
CA THR A 20 17.15 -15.35 -17.45
C THR A 20 15.64 -15.51 -17.68
N PRO A 21 15.20 -16.31 -18.67
CA PRO A 21 13.77 -16.54 -18.92
C PRO A 21 13.02 -17.08 -17.70
N LEU A 22 13.68 -17.89 -16.87
CA LEU A 22 13.15 -18.42 -15.61
C LEU A 22 12.96 -17.32 -14.55
N ALA A 23 13.90 -16.38 -14.45
CA ALA A 23 13.79 -15.24 -13.56
C ALA A 23 12.64 -14.31 -14.00
N LEU A 24 12.52 -14.06 -15.30
CA LEU A 24 11.44 -13.26 -15.87
C LEU A 24 10.06 -13.86 -15.57
N ASP A 25 9.89 -15.17 -15.80
CA ASP A 25 8.65 -15.91 -15.48
C ASP A 25 8.33 -15.87 -13.97
N SER A 26 9.35 -15.95 -13.12
CA SER A 26 9.19 -15.83 -11.66
C SER A 26 8.70 -14.44 -11.24
N VAL A 27 9.22 -13.37 -11.84
CA VAL A 27 8.80 -11.99 -11.57
C VAL A 27 7.35 -11.76 -12.04
N VAL A 28 6.97 -12.26 -13.22
CA VAL A 28 5.58 -12.16 -13.70
C VAL A 28 4.63 -12.93 -12.78
N LYS A 29 5.03 -14.11 -12.31
CA LYS A 29 4.24 -14.90 -11.35
C LYS A 29 4.10 -14.19 -10.00
N SER A 30 5.15 -13.55 -9.49
CA SER A 30 5.06 -12.79 -8.23
C SER A 30 4.12 -11.60 -8.36
N LEU A 31 4.19 -10.85 -9.48
CA LEU A 31 3.24 -9.77 -9.78
C LEU A 31 1.78 -10.26 -9.79
N ARG A 32 1.53 -11.45 -10.33
CA ARG A 32 0.19 -12.08 -10.34
C ARG A 32 -0.29 -12.48 -8.95
N ILE A 33 0.62 -12.99 -8.12
CA ILE A 33 0.32 -13.34 -6.74
C ILE A 33 -0.02 -12.08 -5.94
N ASP A 34 0.69 -10.97 -6.18
CA ASP A 34 0.43 -9.70 -5.51
C ASP A 34 -1.00 -9.20 -5.75
N TYR A 35 -1.56 -9.35 -6.96
CA TYR A 35 -2.98 -9.01 -7.21
C TYR A 35 -3.96 -9.75 -6.30
N PHE A 36 -3.64 -10.98 -5.90
CA PHE A 36 -4.49 -11.74 -4.99
C PHE A 36 -4.35 -11.25 -3.55
N PHE A 37 -3.14 -10.91 -3.10
CA PHE A 37 -2.88 -10.45 -1.74
C PHE A 37 -3.26 -8.98 -1.50
N MET A 38 -3.23 -8.14 -2.54
CA MET A 38 -3.53 -6.71 -2.45
C MET A 38 -4.89 -6.41 -1.79
N PRO A 39 -6.03 -7.00 -2.23
CA PRO A 39 -7.32 -6.77 -1.58
C PRO A 39 -7.34 -7.12 -0.10
N PHE A 40 -6.60 -8.15 0.32
CA PHE A 40 -6.52 -8.53 1.74
C PHE A 40 -5.72 -7.49 2.54
N CYS A 41 -4.61 -6.99 2.00
CA CYS A 41 -3.79 -5.99 2.67
C CYS A 41 -4.56 -4.67 2.83
N TYR A 42 -5.06 -4.09 1.74
CA TYR A 42 -5.82 -2.83 1.79
C TYR A 42 -7.15 -3.01 2.52
N GLY A 43 -7.83 -4.15 2.33
CA GLY A 43 -9.05 -4.50 3.06
C GLY A 43 -8.82 -4.57 4.57
N TYR A 44 -7.69 -5.13 5.02
CA TYR A 44 -7.32 -5.12 6.43
C TYR A 44 -7.15 -3.69 6.96
N ILE A 45 -6.47 -2.80 6.22
CA ILE A 45 -6.32 -1.40 6.63
C ILE A 45 -7.69 -0.70 6.71
N MET A 46 -8.59 -0.96 5.75
CA MET A 46 -9.97 -0.44 5.78
C MET A 46 -10.74 -0.95 7.01
N LEU A 47 -10.60 -2.23 7.35
CA LEU A 47 -11.23 -2.81 8.55
C LEU A 47 -10.68 -2.18 9.84
N VAL A 48 -9.37 -1.90 9.91
CA VAL A 48 -8.76 -1.20 11.05
C VAL A 48 -9.32 0.23 11.18
N CYS A 49 -9.45 0.95 10.06
CA CYS A 49 -10.08 2.29 10.04
C CYS A 49 -11.55 2.22 10.48
N TYR A 50 -12.29 1.23 9.99
CA TYR A 50 -13.68 1.01 10.40
C TYR A 50 -13.80 0.69 11.89
N ALA A 51 -12.95 -0.20 12.42
CA ALA A 51 -12.91 -0.52 13.84
C ALA A 51 -12.57 0.70 14.72
N ALA A 52 -11.68 1.58 14.25
CA ALA A 52 -11.40 2.86 14.89
C ALA A 52 -12.65 3.76 14.90
N SER A 53 -13.37 3.84 13.77
CA SER A 53 -14.60 4.65 13.64
C SER A 53 -15.71 4.25 14.60
N VAL A 54 -15.90 2.94 14.81
CA VAL A 54 -16.94 2.40 15.71
C VAL A 54 -16.66 2.75 17.17
N LYS A 55 -15.38 2.87 17.52
CA LYS A 55 -14.95 3.21 18.89
C LYS A 55 -14.79 4.71 19.12
N ALA A 56 -15.02 5.53 18.09
CA ALA A 56 -14.81 6.97 18.11
C ALA A 56 -16.08 7.77 18.40
N GLY A 57 -15.90 9.00 18.88
CA GLY A 57 -16.98 9.98 19.00
C GLY A 57 -17.45 10.49 17.64
N LEU A 58 -18.56 11.22 17.59
CA LEU A 58 -19.27 11.61 16.35
C LEU A 58 -18.34 12.23 15.29
N PHE A 59 -17.50 13.20 15.68
CA PHE A 59 -16.58 13.88 14.76
C PHE A 59 -15.50 12.93 14.23
N LEU A 60 -14.78 12.24 15.13
CA LEU A 60 -13.69 11.33 14.75
C LEU A 60 -14.19 10.12 13.96
N ARG A 61 -15.42 9.68 14.19
CA ARG A 61 -16.05 8.63 13.38
C ARG A 61 -16.11 9.03 11.92
N SER A 62 -16.54 10.25 11.60
CA SER A 62 -16.57 10.76 10.22
C SER A 62 -15.17 10.83 9.61
N VAL A 63 -14.16 11.25 10.39
CA VAL A 63 -12.75 11.26 9.95
C VAL A 63 -12.27 9.85 9.61
N PHE A 64 -12.50 8.85 10.47
CA PHE A 64 -12.10 7.47 10.20
C PHE A 64 -12.85 6.85 9.01
N LEU A 65 -14.13 7.18 8.81
CA LEU A 65 -14.87 6.76 7.63
C LEU A 65 -14.32 7.39 6.35
N LEU A 66 -13.87 8.64 6.39
CA LEU A 66 -13.15 9.26 5.27
C LEU A 66 -11.80 8.57 5.01
N LEU A 67 -11.07 8.22 6.07
CA LEU A 67 -9.78 7.51 5.96
C LEU A 67 -9.91 6.12 5.31
N ILE A 68 -11.07 5.47 5.35
CA ILE A 68 -11.31 4.20 4.63
C ILE A 68 -11.15 4.37 3.11
N VAL A 69 -11.41 5.57 2.58
CA VAL A 69 -11.25 5.86 1.14
C VAL A 69 -9.77 5.85 0.72
N PHE A 70 -8.85 6.14 1.63
CA PHE A 70 -7.42 6.26 1.30
C PHE A 70 -6.80 4.91 0.91
N PRO A 71 -6.96 3.81 1.68
CA PRO A 71 -6.54 2.49 1.24
C PRO A 71 -7.22 2.02 -0.05
N ALA A 72 -8.49 2.37 -0.27
CA ALA A 72 -9.18 2.02 -1.52
C ALA A 72 -8.56 2.75 -2.73
N ALA A 73 -8.22 4.03 -2.58
CA ALA A 73 -7.52 4.78 -3.61
C ALA A 73 -6.09 4.24 -3.83
N ALA A 74 -5.37 3.92 -2.75
CA ALA A 74 -4.04 3.32 -2.81
C ALA A 74 -4.06 1.96 -3.54
N TRP A 75 -5.07 1.13 -3.29
CA TRP A 75 -5.27 -0.13 -4.00
C TRP A 75 -5.47 0.06 -5.50
N ILE A 76 -6.28 1.04 -5.92
CA ILE A 76 -6.47 1.35 -7.35
C ILE A 76 -5.13 1.75 -7.99
N ILE A 77 -4.33 2.57 -7.30
CA ILE A 77 -3.01 2.96 -7.77
C ILE A 77 -2.10 1.74 -7.93
N ASP A 78 -2.12 0.81 -6.97
CA ASP A 78 -1.33 -0.43 -6.99
C ASP A 78 -1.69 -1.33 -8.17
N VAL A 79 -2.99 -1.44 -8.48
CA VAL A 79 -3.48 -2.18 -9.67
C VAL A 79 -2.95 -1.53 -10.95
N ILE A 80 -3.01 -0.20 -11.05
CA ILE A 80 -2.52 0.53 -12.23
C ILE A 80 -1.02 0.30 -12.42
N GLU A 81 -0.24 0.39 -11.35
CA GLU A 81 1.21 0.16 -11.36
C GLU A 81 1.56 -1.26 -11.84
N ASN A 82 0.92 -2.28 -11.28
CA ASN A 82 1.18 -3.66 -11.69
C ASN A 82 0.84 -3.91 -13.16
N ILE A 83 -0.20 -3.26 -13.70
CA ILE A 83 -0.51 -3.33 -15.14
C ILE A 83 0.62 -2.72 -15.97
N TYR A 84 1.17 -1.57 -15.56
CA TYR A 84 2.29 -0.95 -16.26
C TYR A 84 3.57 -1.78 -16.17
N LEU A 85 3.87 -2.34 -15.00
CA LEU A 85 5.01 -3.23 -14.80
C LEU A 85 4.90 -4.49 -15.69
N GLU A 86 3.74 -5.15 -15.72
CA GLU A 86 3.53 -6.32 -16.57
C GLU A 86 3.69 -5.97 -18.07
N LYS A 87 3.19 -4.81 -18.50
CA LYS A 87 3.39 -4.32 -19.88
C LYS A 87 4.86 -4.08 -20.22
N TRP A 88 5.62 -3.43 -19.34
CA TRP A 88 7.05 -3.16 -19.58
C TRP A 88 7.88 -4.45 -19.60
N ILE A 89 7.57 -5.39 -18.70
CA ILE A 89 8.21 -6.71 -18.66
C ILE A 89 7.92 -7.50 -19.95
N THR A 90 6.69 -7.45 -20.46
CA THR A 90 6.28 -8.17 -21.68
C THR A 90 6.73 -7.53 -23.00
N GLY A 91 7.45 -6.40 -22.95
CA GLY A 91 8.07 -5.79 -24.13
C GLY A 91 7.38 -4.55 -24.66
N PHE A 92 6.39 -4.00 -23.94
CA PHE A 92 5.83 -2.71 -24.28
C PHE A 92 6.87 -1.60 -24.09
N PRO A 93 7.03 -0.66 -25.03
CA PRO A 93 8.03 0.40 -24.93
C PRO A 93 7.79 1.27 -23.70
N ILE A 94 8.86 1.56 -22.96
CA ILE A 94 8.82 2.41 -21.79
C ILE A 94 8.76 3.87 -22.26
N ASN A 95 7.73 4.58 -21.83
CA ASN A 95 7.62 6.02 -22.01
C ASN A 95 8.14 6.71 -20.74
N GLU A 96 9.14 7.58 -20.87
CA GLU A 96 9.79 8.26 -19.73
C GLU A 96 8.77 9.01 -18.86
N LYS A 97 7.80 9.71 -19.47
CA LYS A 97 6.75 10.41 -18.72
C LYS A 97 5.84 9.44 -17.97
N ALA A 98 5.54 8.28 -18.55
CA ALA A 98 4.74 7.27 -17.88
C ALA A 98 5.51 6.63 -16.72
N TYR A 99 6.82 6.43 -16.88
CA TYR A 99 7.70 5.92 -15.84
C TYR A 99 7.77 6.86 -14.63
N GLU A 100 7.96 8.16 -14.86
CA GLU A 100 7.94 9.17 -13.79
C GLU A 100 6.60 9.19 -13.05
N VAL A 101 5.48 9.19 -13.79
CA VAL A 101 4.13 9.18 -13.20
C VAL A 101 3.94 7.93 -12.33
N VAL A 102 4.34 6.75 -12.80
CA VAL A 102 4.28 5.52 -12.00
C VAL A 102 5.13 5.63 -10.73
N HIS A 103 6.31 6.25 -10.80
CA HIS A 103 7.16 6.44 -9.63
C HIS A 103 6.53 7.37 -8.58
N TYR A 104 5.89 8.47 -9.00
CA TYR A 104 5.14 9.34 -8.08
C TYR A 104 3.90 8.64 -7.49
N LEU A 105 3.24 7.81 -8.30
CA LEU A 105 2.10 7.02 -7.85
C LEU A 105 2.50 6.00 -6.78
N ILE A 106 3.69 5.39 -6.88
CA ILE A 106 4.24 4.50 -5.83
C ILE A 106 4.35 5.25 -4.49
N LEU A 107 4.93 6.46 -4.50
CA LEU A 107 5.05 7.26 -3.28
C LEU A 107 3.66 7.64 -2.72
N ALA A 108 2.74 8.03 -3.60
CA ALA A 108 1.39 8.41 -3.22
C ALA A 108 0.59 7.25 -2.58
N LYS A 109 0.65 6.03 -3.14
CA LYS A 109 -0.07 4.87 -2.59
C LYS A 109 0.41 4.54 -1.17
N PHE A 110 1.73 4.57 -0.94
CA PHE A 110 2.29 4.31 0.38
C PHE A 110 1.91 5.39 1.37
N ALA A 111 1.98 6.67 0.99
CA ALA A 111 1.58 7.78 1.84
C ALA A 111 0.12 7.66 2.29
N LEU A 112 -0.79 7.36 1.36
CA LEU A 112 -2.22 7.19 1.65
C LEU A 112 -2.49 6.01 2.59
N ALA A 113 -1.95 4.83 2.26
CA ALA A 113 -2.18 3.61 3.03
C ALA A 113 -1.56 3.67 4.43
N LEU A 114 -0.32 4.15 4.55
CA LEU A 114 0.38 4.27 5.84
C LEU A 114 -0.28 5.33 6.73
N THR A 115 -0.70 6.47 6.17
CA THR A 115 -1.38 7.51 6.96
C THR A 115 -2.67 6.96 7.58
N ALA A 116 -3.51 6.28 6.79
CA ALA A 116 -4.74 5.68 7.29
C ALA A 116 -4.48 4.61 8.37
N LEU A 117 -3.47 3.76 8.14
CA LEU A 117 -3.10 2.70 9.06
C LEU A 117 -2.55 3.23 10.38
N ILE A 118 -1.56 4.13 10.33
CA ILE A 118 -0.88 4.69 11.52
C ILE A 118 -1.87 5.44 12.40
N ILE A 119 -2.71 6.31 11.81
CA ILE A 119 -3.68 7.10 12.57
C ILE A 119 -4.69 6.17 13.27
N SER A 120 -5.20 5.17 12.54
CA SER A 120 -6.22 4.24 13.08
C SER A 120 -5.66 3.32 14.16
N ILE A 121 -4.46 2.75 13.97
CA ILE A 121 -3.80 1.92 14.98
C ILE A 121 -3.49 2.75 16.23
N THR A 122 -2.93 3.94 16.06
CA THR A 122 -2.58 4.83 17.19
C THR A 122 -3.82 5.15 18.02
N TYR A 123 -4.93 5.47 17.37
CA TYR A 123 -6.19 5.74 18.05
C TYR A 123 -6.72 4.52 18.82
N LEU A 124 -6.71 3.34 18.20
CA LEU A 124 -7.15 2.10 18.83
C LEU A 124 -6.29 1.72 20.03
N ALA A 125 -4.97 1.85 19.91
CA ALA A 125 -4.02 1.60 20.99
C ALA A 125 -4.26 2.55 22.17
N PHE A 126 -4.36 3.86 21.91
CA PHE A 126 -4.61 4.86 22.95
C PHE A 126 -5.95 4.64 23.66
N ASN A 127 -7.02 4.37 22.91
CA ASN A 127 -8.34 4.11 23.49
C ASN A 127 -8.34 2.83 24.35
N SER A 128 -7.60 1.79 23.96
CA SER A 128 -7.44 0.56 24.74
C SER A 128 -6.72 0.81 26.06
N LEU A 129 -5.59 1.54 26.04
CA LEU A 129 -4.81 1.87 27.23
C LEU A 129 -5.60 2.73 28.23
N SER A 130 -6.35 3.72 27.75
CA SER A 130 -7.18 4.58 28.60
C SER A 130 -8.36 3.85 29.24
N LYS A 131 -8.89 2.79 28.59
CA LYS A 131 -9.91 1.93 29.22
C LYS A 131 -9.32 1.04 30.31
N LYS A 132 -8.10 0.50 30.11
CA LYS A 132 -7.41 -0.31 31.12
C LYS A 132 -7.14 0.49 32.39
N LYS A 133 -6.60 1.72 32.26
CA LYS A 133 -6.35 2.61 33.42
C LYS A 133 -7.62 2.91 34.22
N ARG A 134 -8.75 3.19 33.55
CA ARG A 134 -10.01 3.44 34.24
C ARG A 134 -10.50 2.24 35.04
N LYS A 135 -10.40 1.02 34.51
CA LYS A 135 -10.84 -0.18 35.26
C LYS A 135 -10.05 -0.43 36.53
N VAL A 136 -8.73 -0.20 36.53
CA VAL A 136 -7.88 -0.40 37.71
C VAL A 136 -8.26 0.57 38.84
N MET A 137 -8.61 1.83 38.51
CA MET A 137 -8.92 2.88 39.49
C MET A 137 -10.24 2.68 40.27
N TRP A 138 -11.10 1.73 39.86
CA TRP A 138 -12.37 1.43 40.54
C TRP A 138 -12.37 0.06 41.24
N GLN A 139 -11.20 -0.58 41.36
CA GLN A 139 -11.04 -1.86 42.06
C GLN A 139 -10.22 -1.74 43.37
N ASP A 140 -9.81 -0.52 43.73
CA ASP A 140 -9.20 -0.15 45.02
C ASP A 140 -10.21 0.66 45.85
#